data_AF-A0A653BPY6-F1
#
_entry.id   AF-A0A653BPY6-F1
#
_cell.length_a   1.000
_cell.length_b   1.000
_cell.length_c   1.000
_cell.angle_alpha   90.00
_cell.angle_beta   90.00
_cell.angle_gamma   90.00
#
_symmetry.space_group_name_H-M   'P 1'
#
loop_
_entity.id
_entity.type
_entity.pdbx_description
1 polymer ?
#
loop_
_entity_poly.entity_id
_entity_poly.type
_entity_poly.pdbx_seq_one_letter_code
_entity_poly.pdbx_strand_id
1 'polypeptide(L)'
;IISDPHGVHIYQYNFTSPERECPPCHKDCKYGCWGDGEENCQVFSKELCSPQCDQGRCFGPNPRECCHLFCAGGCTGPKQSDCIACKNFYDDGVCTLECPPMQIYNPTTYSWEVNPNGKYAYGATCVKSCPEHLLKDNGACVRTCPPNKRAVDGECVPCDGPCPKTCTGEGVIHSGNIDSFRGCTVLEGNIDILENSLVGYTFFYPNYTFGEKFGPLHPDRLEVFSTLKEITGYLNIQATHKDLRNLSYFRNLEVIGGRALYEYSSSLYIVKTTLETLGLRSLKRINMGTVAILENKNLCLADGVNWRLIRKSHEHHLMLANNSDPRSCEARGLVCDQQCSKDGCWGPGPEQCLSCANFRLGNTCLQNCTVLPG
;
A
#
# COMPACT_ATOMS: atom_id res chain seq x y z
N ILE A 1 -20.41 5.73 16.48
CA ILE A 1 -21.21 5.71 17.72
C ILE A 1 -22.41 4.83 17.44
N ILE A 2 -22.34 3.59 17.88
CA ILE A 2 -23.36 2.56 17.67
C ILE A 2 -24.29 2.66 18.87
N SER A 3 -25.52 3.12 18.65
CA SER A 3 -26.55 3.15 19.68
C SER A 3 -27.86 2.74 19.01
N ASP A 4 -28.09 1.44 18.95
CA ASP A 4 -29.43 0.87 18.75
C ASP A 4 -30.25 1.17 20.03
N PRO A 5 -31.41 1.85 19.93
CA PRO A 5 -32.28 2.15 21.09
C PRO A 5 -32.77 0.93 21.87
N HIS A 6 -32.67 -0.28 21.30
CA HIS A 6 -33.15 -1.53 21.92
C HIS A 6 -32.01 -2.50 22.29
N GLY A 7 -30.75 -2.08 22.14
CA GLY A 7 -29.60 -2.91 22.50
C GLY A 7 -29.47 -3.07 24.02
N VAL A 8 -29.61 -4.31 24.52
CA VAL A 8 -29.21 -4.63 25.90
C VAL A 8 -27.68 -4.70 25.94
N HIS A 9 -27.06 -3.75 26.62
CA HIS A 9 -25.60 -3.74 26.81
C HIS A 9 -25.19 -4.80 27.83
N ILE A 10 -24.61 -5.90 27.35
CA ILE A 10 -23.99 -6.92 28.20
C ILE A 10 -22.50 -6.62 28.30
N TYR A 11 -22.06 -6.15 29.46
CA TYR A 11 -20.64 -6.01 29.76
C TYR A 11 -20.11 -7.35 30.27
N GLN A 12 -19.22 -7.99 29.51
CA GLN A 12 -18.59 -9.25 29.92
C GLN A 12 -17.20 -8.96 30.49
N TYR A 13 -17.06 -9.11 31.81
CA TYR A 13 -15.79 -8.99 32.50
C TYR A 13 -15.23 -10.38 32.77
N ASN A 14 -14.09 -10.72 32.17
CA ASN A 14 -13.41 -12.00 32.40
C ASN A 14 -12.02 -11.71 32.97
N PHE A 15 -11.98 -11.18 34.20
CA PHE A 15 -10.74 -10.82 34.87
C PHE A 15 -10.34 -11.90 35.90
N THR A 16 -9.06 -12.25 35.94
CA THR A 16 -8.45 -13.11 36.97
C THR A 16 -8.03 -12.32 38.21
N SER A 17 -7.99 -10.99 38.12
CA SER A 17 -7.68 -10.09 39.24
C SER A 17 -8.97 -9.62 39.93
N PRO A 18 -8.94 -9.38 41.25
CA PRO A 18 -10.07 -8.83 41.97
C PRO A 18 -10.45 -7.45 41.40
N GLU A 19 -11.75 -7.17 41.36
CA GLU A 19 -12.29 -5.89 40.93
C GLU A 19 -11.74 -4.78 41.83
N ARG A 20 -11.14 -3.77 41.21
CA ARG A 20 -10.59 -2.62 41.93
C ARG A 20 -11.72 -1.66 42.30
N GLU A 21 -11.66 -1.09 43.50
CA GLU A 21 -12.50 0.06 43.83
C GLU A 21 -12.03 1.28 43.04
N CYS A 22 -12.92 1.84 42.22
CA CYS A 22 -12.64 3.05 41.44
C CYS A 22 -12.98 4.30 42.25
N PRO A 23 -12.16 5.37 42.18
CA PRO A 23 -12.46 6.64 42.82
C PRO A 23 -13.72 7.29 42.21
N PRO A 24 -14.43 8.13 42.98
CA PRO A 24 -15.55 8.89 42.45
C PRO A 24 -15.06 9.97 41.46
N CYS A 25 -15.93 10.37 40.55
CA CYS A 25 -15.67 11.50 39.66
C CYS A 25 -15.40 12.80 40.41
N HIS A 26 -14.72 13.75 39.74
CA HIS A 26 -14.53 15.08 40.27
C HIS A 26 -15.88 15.74 40.62
N LYS A 27 -15.90 16.51 41.71
CA LYS A 27 -17.11 17.14 42.28
C LYS A 27 -17.88 18.04 41.31
N ASP A 28 -17.19 18.58 40.31
CA ASP A 28 -17.77 19.50 39.32
C ASP A 28 -18.36 18.76 38.10
N CYS A 29 -18.18 17.43 38.01
CA CYS A 29 -18.84 16.62 37.01
C CYS A 29 -20.34 16.49 37.31
N LYS A 30 -21.18 16.92 36.38
CA LYS A 30 -22.65 16.82 36.50
C LYS A 30 -23.19 15.41 36.26
N TYR A 31 -22.43 14.58 35.55
CA TYR A 31 -22.82 13.23 35.11
C TYR A 31 -21.65 12.26 35.36
N GLY A 32 -21.32 11.40 34.39
CA GLY A 32 -20.15 10.53 34.44
C GLY A 32 -18.84 11.22 34.10
N CYS A 33 -17.74 10.50 34.30
CA CYS A 33 -16.39 10.91 33.96
C CYS A 33 -15.60 9.73 33.35
N TRP A 34 -14.54 10.06 32.63
CA TRP A 34 -13.59 9.08 32.07
C TRP A 34 -12.43 8.75 33.02
N GLY A 35 -12.27 9.52 34.10
CA GLY A 35 -11.18 9.41 35.07
C GLY A 35 -11.21 10.54 36.10
N ASP A 36 -10.13 10.62 36.90
CA ASP A 36 -9.96 11.66 37.92
C ASP A 36 -9.72 13.05 37.29
N GLY A 37 -10.13 14.12 37.96
CA GLY A 37 -9.96 15.50 37.47
C GLY A 37 -11.20 16.06 36.75
N GLU A 38 -11.27 17.40 36.65
CA GLU A 38 -12.41 18.12 36.07
C GLU A 38 -12.45 17.97 34.54
N GLU A 39 -11.29 17.87 33.89
CA GLU A 39 -11.14 17.72 32.45
C GLU A 39 -11.70 16.39 31.92
N ASN A 40 -11.86 15.40 32.79
CA ASN A 40 -12.37 14.08 32.45
C ASN A 40 -13.89 13.97 32.60
N CYS A 41 -14.58 15.05 32.99
CA CYS A 41 -16.04 15.07 33.03
C CYS A 41 -16.63 14.83 31.63
N GLN A 42 -17.60 13.94 31.51
CA GLN A 42 -18.26 13.65 30.25
C GLN A 42 -19.12 14.85 29.82
N VAL A 43 -18.84 15.37 28.62
CA VAL A 43 -19.62 16.46 28.00
C VAL A 43 -20.58 15.87 26.98
N PHE A 44 -21.85 16.30 27.02
CA PHE A 44 -22.90 15.84 26.12
C PHE A 44 -23.19 16.89 25.04
N SER A 45 -23.03 16.49 23.78
CA SER A 45 -23.29 17.34 22.60
C SER A 45 -24.50 16.85 21.78
N LYS A 46 -25.36 15.99 22.35
CA LYS A 46 -26.57 15.45 21.68
C LYS A 46 -27.77 15.36 22.61
N GLU A 47 -27.62 14.67 23.74
CA GLU A 47 -28.75 14.35 24.63
C GLU A 47 -29.30 15.58 25.37
N LEU A 48 -28.42 16.53 25.71
CA LEU A 48 -28.79 17.76 26.41
C LEU A 48 -29.12 18.93 25.46
N CYS A 49 -29.22 18.64 24.17
CA CYS A 49 -29.51 19.67 23.18
C CYS A 49 -30.98 20.04 23.18
N SER A 50 -31.25 21.28 22.75
CA SER A 50 -32.61 21.71 22.46
C SER A 50 -33.24 20.85 21.35
N PRO A 51 -34.55 20.58 21.38
CA PRO A 51 -35.24 19.82 20.33
C PRO A 51 -35.08 20.42 18.91
N GLN A 52 -34.81 21.72 18.79
CA GLN A 52 -34.54 22.38 17.52
C GLN A 52 -33.21 21.92 16.89
N CYS A 53 -32.30 21.34 17.67
CA CYS A 53 -31.01 20.83 17.22
C CYS A 53 -31.02 19.31 16.94
N ASP A 54 -32.18 18.64 16.95
CA ASP A 54 -32.31 17.17 16.95
C ASP A 54 -31.61 16.47 15.77
N GLN A 55 -31.50 17.15 14.62
CA GLN A 55 -30.81 16.63 13.44
C GLN A 55 -29.26 16.63 13.56
N GLY A 56 -28.70 17.23 14.61
CA GLY A 56 -27.28 17.52 14.70
C GLY A 56 -26.69 17.36 16.11
N ARG A 57 -25.77 18.27 16.42
CA ARG A 57 -25.12 18.39 17.73
C ARG A 57 -25.37 19.81 18.26
N CYS A 58 -25.04 20.04 19.51
CA CYS A 58 -25.06 21.38 20.09
C CYS A 58 -23.79 21.66 20.89
N PHE A 59 -23.49 22.95 21.08
CA PHE A 59 -22.45 23.44 21.98
C PHE A 59 -23.03 24.05 23.26
N GLY A 60 -24.36 23.99 23.42
CA GLY A 60 -25.08 24.40 24.62
C GLY A 60 -26.56 24.01 24.55
N PRO A 61 -27.31 24.16 25.66
CA PRO A 61 -28.69 23.69 25.77
C PRO A 61 -29.72 24.58 25.04
N ASN A 62 -29.36 25.80 24.66
CA ASN A 62 -30.32 26.75 24.10
C ASN A 62 -30.67 26.44 22.64
N PRO A 63 -31.88 26.80 22.15
CA PRO A 63 -32.31 26.56 20.77
C PRO A 63 -31.43 27.18 19.67
N ARG A 64 -30.57 28.15 20.02
CA ARG A 64 -29.64 28.82 19.10
C ARG A 64 -28.20 28.30 19.19
N GLU A 65 -27.94 27.36 20.09
CA GLU A 65 -26.62 26.78 20.33
C GLU A 65 -26.46 25.46 19.59
N CYS A 66 -27.11 25.34 18.43
CA CYS A 66 -26.96 24.19 17.54
C CYS A 66 -25.66 24.32 16.74
N CYS A 67 -24.99 23.19 16.53
CA CYS A 67 -23.90 23.09 15.59
C CYS A 67 -24.40 23.13 14.15
N HIS A 68 -23.51 23.47 13.22
CA HIS A 68 -23.80 23.33 11.80
C HIS A 68 -24.06 21.85 11.44
N LEU A 69 -24.94 21.59 10.46
CA LEU A 69 -25.33 20.25 10.00
C LEU A 69 -24.17 19.40 9.44
N PHE A 70 -23.05 20.05 9.12
CA PHE A 70 -21.83 19.41 8.62
C PHE A 70 -20.83 19.06 9.73
N CYS A 71 -21.10 19.44 10.98
CA CYS A 71 -20.26 19.07 12.11
C CYS A 71 -20.51 17.62 12.54
N ALA A 72 -19.44 16.92 12.90
CA ALA A 72 -19.44 15.62 13.54
C ALA A 72 -18.78 15.73 14.93
N GLY A 73 -19.27 14.96 15.90
CA GLY A 73 -18.77 14.97 17.29
C GLY A 73 -19.21 16.17 18.14
N GLY A 74 -19.17 17.38 17.58
CA GLY A 74 -19.58 18.62 18.25
C GLY A 74 -19.04 19.86 17.53
N CYS A 75 -19.16 21.01 18.18
CA CYS A 75 -18.67 22.30 17.69
C CYS A 75 -18.38 23.24 18.85
N THR A 76 -17.65 24.31 18.58
CA THR A 76 -17.40 25.44 19.50
C THR A 76 -18.32 26.64 19.22
N GLY A 77 -19.09 26.58 18.14
CA GLY A 77 -19.97 27.64 17.66
C GLY A 77 -20.87 27.18 16.51
N PRO A 78 -21.74 28.05 15.98
CA PRO A 78 -22.76 27.67 15.03
C PRO A 78 -22.26 27.53 13.58
N LYS A 79 -21.03 27.96 13.26
CA LYS A 79 -20.53 27.99 11.87
C LYS A 79 -19.90 26.66 11.46
N GLN A 80 -19.77 26.47 10.14
CA GLN A 80 -19.04 25.34 9.54
C GLN A 80 -17.56 25.29 9.92
N SER A 81 -16.96 26.43 10.25
CA SER A 81 -15.58 26.56 10.74
C SER A 81 -15.39 26.17 12.19
N ASP A 82 -16.49 26.09 12.95
CA ASP A 82 -16.45 25.90 14.40
C ASP A 82 -16.63 24.41 14.76
N CYS A 83 -16.67 23.53 13.76
CA CYS A 83 -16.83 22.10 13.96
C CYS A 83 -15.57 21.48 14.56
N ILE A 84 -15.75 20.54 15.50
CA ILE A 84 -14.64 19.74 16.07
C ILE A 84 -14.13 18.73 15.03
N ALA A 85 -15.04 18.15 14.25
CA ALA A 85 -14.75 17.29 13.13
C ALA A 85 -15.81 17.47 12.03
N CYS A 86 -15.49 17.08 10.80
CA CYS A 86 -16.41 17.17 9.68
C CYS A 86 -17.14 15.86 9.45
N LYS A 87 -18.45 15.95 9.20
CA LYS A 87 -19.29 14.82 8.80
C LYS A 87 -18.96 14.33 7.39
N ASN A 88 -18.58 15.26 6.52
CA ASN A 88 -18.25 15.03 5.11
C ASN A 88 -16.77 15.35 4.89
N PHE A 89 -16.44 16.46 4.23
CA PHE A 89 -15.06 16.85 3.95
C PHE A 89 -14.59 18.01 4.82
N TYR A 90 -13.33 17.95 5.23
CA TYR A 90 -12.59 19.05 5.82
C TYR A 90 -11.78 19.78 4.75
N ASP A 91 -11.99 21.09 4.62
CA ASP A 91 -11.28 21.95 3.67
C ASP A 91 -10.75 23.20 4.38
N ASP A 92 -9.42 23.24 4.62
CA ASP A 92 -8.70 24.37 5.23
C ASP A 92 -9.41 25.03 6.44
N GLY A 93 -9.95 24.21 7.36
CA GLY A 93 -10.60 24.69 8.59
C GLY A 93 -12.12 24.78 8.51
N VAL A 94 -12.74 24.41 7.39
CA VAL A 94 -14.19 24.48 7.19
C VAL A 94 -14.74 23.12 6.77
N CYS A 95 -15.86 22.72 7.35
CA CYS A 95 -16.56 21.51 6.90
C CYS A 95 -17.46 21.79 5.70
N THR A 96 -17.23 21.08 4.60
CA THR A 96 -17.97 21.23 3.34
C THR A 96 -18.65 19.92 2.94
N LEU A 97 -19.64 19.99 2.05
CA LEU A 97 -20.33 18.80 1.52
C LEU A 97 -19.47 18.04 0.52
N GLU A 98 -18.74 18.76 -0.33
CA GLU A 98 -17.86 18.23 -1.37
C GLU A 98 -16.58 19.08 -1.42
N CYS A 99 -15.49 18.48 -1.92
CA CYS A 99 -14.28 19.25 -2.21
C CYS A 99 -14.50 20.15 -3.45
N PRO A 100 -13.82 21.31 -3.52
CA PRO A 100 -13.85 22.15 -4.70
C PRO A 100 -13.53 21.35 -5.98
N PRO A 101 -14.42 21.32 -6.98
CA PRO A 101 -14.25 20.46 -8.14
C PRO A 101 -13.03 20.92 -8.96
N MET A 102 -12.38 19.97 -9.65
CA MET A 102 -11.19 20.26 -10.48
C MET A 102 -11.52 21.11 -11.71
N GLN A 103 -12.78 21.11 -12.15
CA GLN A 103 -13.28 21.89 -13.27
C GLN A 103 -14.55 22.63 -12.86
N ILE A 104 -14.74 23.81 -13.44
CA ILE A 104 -15.91 24.67 -13.26
C ILE A 104 -16.53 24.95 -14.62
N TYR A 105 -17.86 24.86 -14.70
CA TYR A 105 -18.58 25.12 -15.94
C TYR A 105 -18.75 26.63 -16.12
N ASN A 106 -18.24 27.16 -17.23
CA ASN A 106 -18.44 28.56 -17.60
C ASN A 106 -19.68 28.68 -18.50
N PRO A 107 -20.78 29.30 -18.02
CA PRO A 107 -22.02 29.40 -18.78
C PRO A 107 -21.94 30.38 -19.97
N THR A 108 -20.90 31.21 -20.04
CA THR A 108 -20.70 32.18 -21.13
C THR A 108 -20.03 31.53 -22.33
N THR A 109 -19.05 30.66 -22.09
CA THR A 109 -18.28 29.93 -23.11
C THR A 109 -18.86 28.54 -23.38
N TYR A 110 -19.83 28.09 -22.57
CA TYR A 110 -20.43 26.75 -22.61
C TYR A 110 -19.39 25.63 -22.49
N SER A 111 -18.30 25.88 -21.74
CA SER A 111 -17.16 24.97 -21.62
C SER A 111 -16.76 24.73 -20.18
N TRP A 112 -16.13 23.58 -19.94
CA TRP A 112 -15.46 23.27 -18.68
C TRP A 112 -14.08 23.92 -18.63
N GLU A 113 -13.85 24.73 -17.61
CA GLU A 113 -12.58 25.42 -17.37
C GLU A 113 -11.92 24.86 -16.11
N VAL A 114 -10.58 24.87 -16.05
CA VAL A 114 -9.85 24.40 -14.88
C VAL A 114 -10.15 25.31 -13.69
N ASN A 115 -10.53 24.73 -12.55
CA ASN A 115 -10.75 25.48 -11.32
C ASN A 115 -9.41 25.74 -10.61
N PRO A 116 -8.93 26.99 -10.46
CA PRO A 116 -7.69 27.29 -9.76
C PRO A 116 -7.71 26.86 -8.28
N ASN A 117 -8.90 26.75 -7.70
CA ASN A 117 -9.12 26.33 -6.32
C ASN A 117 -9.48 24.84 -6.20
N GLY A 118 -9.41 24.07 -7.30
CA GLY A 118 -9.75 22.64 -7.30
C GLY A 118 -8.89 21.84 -6.33
N LYS A 119 -9.51 20.91 -5.61
CA LYS A 119 -8.84 20.01 -4.67
C LYS A 119 -9.32 18.58 -4.85
N TYR A 120 -8.44 17.65 -4.53
CA TYR A 120 -8.74 16.23 -4.52
C TYR A 120 -9.34 15.79 -3.18
N ALA A 121 -10.37 14.95 -3.24
CA ALA A 121 -10.87 14.23 -2.08
C ALA A 121 -9.89 13.13 -1.67
N TYR A 122 -9.35 13.23 -0.46
CA TYR A 122 -8.52 12.22 0.18
C TYR A 122 -9.17 11.78 1.50
N GLY A 123 -9.90 10.66 1.46
CA GLY A 123 -10.72 10.24 2.59
C GLY A 123 -11.80 11.27 2.90
N ALA A 124 -11.75 11.89 4.07
CA ALA A 124 -12.65 12.96 4.52
C ALA A 124 -12.00 14.35 4.48
N THR A 125 -10.93 14.54 3.69
CA THR A 125 -10.16 15.80 3.62
C THR A 125 -9.92 16.22 2.18
N CYS A 126 -9.91 17.53 1.92
CA CYS A 126 -9.58 18.09 0.61
C CYS A 126 -8.11 18.49 0.53
N VAL A 127 -7.38 17.96 -0.46
CA VAL A 127 -5.93 18.20 -0.63
C VAL A 127 -5.61 18.74 -2.02
N LYS A 128 -4.59 19.60 -2.14
CA LYS A 128 -4.16 20.14 -3.46
C LYS A 128 -3.52 19.08 -4.36
N SER A 129 -2.85 18.11 -3.75
CA SER A 129 -2.18 17.02 -4.46
C SER A 129 -2.36 15.71 -3.69
N CYS A 130 -2.63 14.62 -4.41
CA CYS A 130 -2.69 13.31 -3.78
C CYS A 130 -1.31 12.88 -3.23
N PRO A 131 -1.28 12.19 -2.08
CA PRO A 131 -0.07 11.52 -1.58
C PRO A 131 0.55 10.60 -2.64
N GLU A 132 1.87 10.44 -2.64
CA GLU A 132 2.59 9.75 -3.72
C GLU A 132 2.21 8.26 -3.92
N HIS A 133 1.66 7.63 -2.89
CA HIS A 133 1.22 6.24 -2.96
C HIS A 133 -0.20 6.09 -3.54
N LEU A 134 -0.91 7.19 -3.80
CA LEU A 134 -2.26 7.17 -4.38
C LEU A 134 -2.25 7.68 -5.81
N LEU A 135 -3.32 7.31 -6.52
CA LEU A 135 -3.57 7.71 -7.90
C LEU A 135 -4.62 8.81 -7.93
N LYS A 136 -4.52 9.73 -8.89
CA LYS A 136 -5.54 10.75 -9.12
C LYS A 136 -6.59 10.22 -10.06
N ASP A 137 -7.87 10.32 -9.67
CA ASP A 137 -9.00 9.95 -10.52
C ASP A 137 -10.21 10.85 -10.24
N ASN A 138 -10.69 11.58 -11.24
CA ASN A 138 -11.91 12.41 -11.19
C ASN A 138 -12.05 13.29 -9.93
N GLY A 139 -10.96 13.94 -9.48
CA GLY A 139 -11.00 14.80 -8.28
C GLY A 139 -10.95 14.03 -6.95
N ALA A 140 -10.59 12.76 -6.95
CA ALA A 140 -10.33 11.95 -5.77
C ALA A 140 -8.95 11.29 -5.82
N CYS A 141 -8.42 10.95 -4.65
CA CYS A 141 -7.22 10.15 -4.47
C CYS A 141 -7.61 8.69 -4.25
N VAL A 142 -7.44 7.85 -5.26
CA VAL A 142 -7.83 6.45 -5.24
C VAL A 142 -6.63 5.53 -5.05
N ARG A 143 -6.84 4.39 -4.39
CA ARG A 143 -5.80 3.35 -4.28
C ARG A 143 -5.60 2.59 -5.59
N THR A 144 -6.64 2.53 -6.42
CA THR A 144 -6.73 1.69 -7.62
C THR A 144 -7.55 2.40 -8.68
N CYS A 145 -7.18 2.25 -9.95
CA CYS A 145 -7.97 2.78 -11.06
C CYS A 145 -9.25 1.96 -11.32
N PRO A 146 -10.34 2.60 -11.74
CA PRO A 146 -11.54 1.90 -12.20
C PRO A 146 -11.25 0.90 -13.35
N PRO A 147 -12.08 -0.14 -13.55
CA PRO A 147 -11.81 -1.23 -14.52
C PRO A 147 -11.56 -0.81 -15.98
N ASN A 148 -12.02 0.38 -16.39
CA ASN A 148 -11.85 0.94 -17.73
C ASN A 148 -10.67 1.92 -17.84
N LYS A 149 -9.87 2.05 -16.78
CA LYS A 149 -8.72 2.95 -16.70
C LYS A 149 -7.47 2.19 -16.27
N ARG A 150 -6.31 2.72 -16.62
CA ARG A 150 -4.99 2.24 -16.21
C ARG A 150 -4.22 3.35 -15.50
N ALA A 151 -3.32 2.97 -14.61
CA ALA A 151 -2.43 3.90 -13.94
C ALA A 151 -1.30 4.32 -14.89
N VAL A 152 -1.17 5.62 -15.15
CA VAL A 152 -0.08 6.21 -15.92
C VAL A 152 0.40 7.45 -15.16
N ASP A 153 1.68 7.46 -14.77
CA ASP A 153 2.33 8.57 -14.06
C ASP A 153 1.56 9.13 -12.84
N GLY A 154 0.89 8.24 -12.09
CA GLY A 154 0.15 8.61 -10.88
C GLY A 154 -1.29 9.09 -11.14
N GLU A 155 -1.78 8.97 -12.38
CA GLU A 155 -3.16 9.32 -12.76
C GLU A 155 -3.87 8.15 -13.42
N CYS A 156 -5.18 8.07 -13.24
CA CYS A 156 -6.01 7.05 -13.87
C CYS A 156 -6.51 7.56 -15.23
N VAL A 157 -5.94 7.00 -16.30
CA VAL A 157 -6.28 7.34 -17.69
C VAL A 157 -7.09 6.23 -18.36
N PRO A 158 -8.05 6.54 -19.23
CA PRO A 158 -8.75 5.52 -20.02
C PRO A 158 -7.79 4.61 -20.80
N CYS A 159 -8.13 3.34 -20.94
CA CYS A 159 -7.34 2.39 -21.73
C CYS A 159 -7.58 2.58 -23.25
N ASP A 160 -6.51 2.56 -24.04
CA ASP A 160 -6.58 2.52 -25.50
C ASP A 160 -6.69 1.05 -25.98
N GLY A 161 -7.89 0.47 -25.86
CA GLY A 161 -8.15 -0.94 -26.18
C GLY A 161 -8.40 -1.81 -24.94
N PRO A 162 -8.13 -3.13 -24.98
CA PRO A 162 -8.32 -3.98 -23.81
C PRO A 162 -7.39 -3.53 -22.68
N CYS A 163 -7.97 -3.24 -21.51
CA CYS A 163 -7.19 -2.84 -20.34
C CYS A 163 -6.22 -3.97 -19.93
N PRO A 164 -5.07 -3.61 -19.32
CA PRO A 164 -4.20 -4.57 -18.67
C PRO A 164 -5.03 -5.47 -17.74
N LYS A 165 -4.84 -6.80 -17.80
CA LYS A 165 -5.54 -7.71 -16.90
C LYS A 165 -5.02 -7.45 -15.49
N THR A 166 -5.90 -6.89 -14.65
CA THR A 166 -5.61 -6.66 -13.25
C THR A 166 -6.15 -7.78 -12.40
N CYS A 167 -5.34 -8.25 -11.45
CA CYS A 167 -5.66 -9.37 -10.59
C CYS A 167 -5.40 -8.98 -9.14
N THR A 168 -6.25 -9.44 -8.24
CA THR A 168 -6.10 -9.16 -6.80
C THR A 168 -5.15 -10.17 -6.18
N GLY A 169 -4.11 -9.70 -5.52
CA GLY A 169 -3.20 -10.49 -4.71
C GLY A 169 -3.52 -10.30 -3.24
N GLU A 170 -4.16 -11.30 -2.65
CA GLU A 170 -4.45 -11.36 -1.22
C GLU A 170 -3.98 -12.70 -0.64
N GLY A 171 -3.31 -12.62 0.51
CA GLY A 171 -2.80 -13.78 1.22
C GLY A 171 -1.60 -14.46 0.56
N VAL A 172 -1.30 -15.66 1.05
CA VAL A 172 -0.13 -16.45 0.65
C VAL A 172 -0.39 -17.14 -0.69
N ILE A 173 0.60 -17.13 -1.59
CA ILE A 173 0.53 -17.88 -2.85
C ILE A 173 0.64 -19.38 -2.56
N HIS A 174 -0.23 -20.20 -3.13
CA HIS A 174 -0.20 -21.65 -2.99
C HIS A 174 -0.72 -22.34 -4.27
N SER A 175 -0.64 -23.67 -4.30
CA SER A 175 -1.01 -24.48 -5.47
C SER A 175 -2.47 -24.37 -5.91
N GLY A 176 -3.35 -23.87 -5.05
CA GLY A 176 -4.78 -23.65 -5.32
C GLY A 176 -5.11 -22.29 -5.93
N ASN A 177 -4.30 -21.25 -5.68
CA ASN A 177 -4.57 -19.88 -6.17
C ASN A 177 -3.65 -19.43 -7.32
N ILE A 178 -2.51 -20.09 -7.53
CA ILE A 178 -1.48 -19.67 -8.49
C ILE A 178 -2.01 -19.48 -9.93
N ASP A 179 -2.96 -20.30 -10.39
CA ASP A 179 -3.47 -20.20 -11.76
C ASP A 179 -4.36 -18.97 -12.00
N SER A 180 -4.89 -18.36 -10.93
CA SER A 180 -5.69 -17.12 -11.03
C SER A 180 -4.87 -15.96 -11.59
N PHE A 181 -3.55 -16.00 -11.40
CA PHE A 181 -2.61 -14.97 -11.84
C PHE A 181 -2.22 -15.08 -13.33
N ARG A 182 -2.77 -16.04 -14.08
CA ARG A 182 -2.41 -16.27 -15.49
C ARG A 182 -2.75 -15.07 -16.37
N GLY A 183 -1.74 -14.53 -17.03
CA GLY A 183 -1.87 -13.39 -17.94
C GLY A 183 -2.12 -12.05 -17.24
N CYS A 184 -1.96 -11.99 -15.91
CA CYS A 184 -2.07 -10.75 -15.17
C CYS A 184 -0.86 -9.86 -15.46
N THR A 185 -1.13 -8.59 -15.72
CA THR A 185 -0.11 -7.57 -16.00
C THR A 185 0.06 -6.62 -14.83
N VAL A 186 -0.99 -6.41 -14.05
CA VAL A 186 -0.99 -5.60 -12.82
C VAL A 186 -1.55 -6.45 -11.70
N LEU A 187 -0.89 -6.44 -10.54
CA LEU A 187 -1.37 -7.09 -9.33
C LEU A 187 -1.74 -6.05 -8.28
N GLU A 188 -3.01 -6.04 -7.92
CA GLU A 188 -3.59 -5.22 -6.85
C GLU A 188 -3.45 -5.92 -5.50
N GLY A 189 -2.62 -5.39 -4.62
CA GLY A 189 -2.27 -6.02 -3.36
C GLY A 189 -0.84 -6.53 -3.36
N ASN A 190 -0.63 -7.67 -2.70
CA ASN A 190 0.69 -8.15 -2.32
C ASN A 190 0.95 -9.56 -2.87
N ILE A 191 2.22 -9.92 -2.94
CA ILE A 191 2.63 -11.30 -3.23
C ILE A 191 3.44 -11.81 -2.04
N ASP A 192 2.93 -12.85 -1.38
CA ASP A 192 3.60 -13.58 -0.32
C ASP A 192 3.93 -15.00 -0.78
N ILE A 193 5.21 -15.29 -1.03
CA ILE A 193 5.72 -16.65 -1.31
C ILE A 193 6.50 -17.10 -0.09
N LEU A 194 5.89 -17.96 0.72
CA LEU A 194 6.43 -18.40 2.00
C LEU A 194 6.80 -19.89 1.94
N GLU A 195 7.46 -20.40 2.97
CA GLU A 195 7.84 -21.82 3.04
C GLU A 195 6.64 -22.75 2.82
N ASN A 196 5.49 -22.45 3.44
CA ASN A 196 4.25 -23.22 3.27
C ASN A 196 3.66 -23.13 1.85
N SER A 197 4.04 -22.13 1.03
CA SER A 197 3.73 -22.15 -0.39
C SER A 197 4.35 -23.38 -1.06
N LEU A 198 5.62 -23.65 -0.78
CA LEU A 198 6.42 -24.66 -1.49
C LEU A 198 6.32 -26.05 -0.85
N VAL A 199 6.13 -26.17 0.46
CA VAL A 199 5.97 -27.47 1.14
C VAL A 199 4.51 -27.93 1.28
N GLY A 200 3.54 -27.04 1.06
CA GLY A 200 2.12 -27.31 1.19
C GLY A 200 1.43 -26.35 2.15
N TYR A 201 0.30 -25.79 1.72
CA TYR A 201 -0.42 -24.73 2.42
C TYR A 201 -1.70 -25.28 3.06
N THR A 202 -1.97 -24.88 4.31
CA THR A 202 -3.23 -25.18 5.00
C THR A 202 -3.85 -23.87 5.42
N PHE A 203 -5.11 -23.65 5.03
CA PHE A 203 -5.88 -22.50 5.48
C PHE A 203 -6.34 -22.70 6.93
N PHE A 204 -6.27 -21.66 7.75
CA PHE A 204 -6.75 -21.67 9.13
C PHE A 204 -7.83 -20.61 9.29
N TYR A 205 -9.00 -21.03 9.76
CA TYR A 205 -10.07 -20.10 10.08
C TYR A 205 -9.74 -19.32 11.38
N PRO A 206 -10.33 -18.11 11.58
CA PRO A 206 -10.11 -17.32 12.80
C PRO A 206 -10.47 -18.02 14.11
N ASN A 207 -11.28 -19.08 14.06
CA ASN A 207 -11.63 -19.94 15.19
C ASN A 207 -10.64 -21.10 15.40
N TYR A 208 -9.47 -21.07 14.77
CA TYR A 208 -8.41 -22.08 14.83
C TYR A 208 -8.79 -23.45 14.26
N THR A 209 -9.86 -23.56 13.48
CA THR A 209 -10.17 -24.82 12.77
C THR A 209 -9.41 -24.91 11.45
N PHE A 210 -9.07 -26.14 11.06
CA PHE A 210 -8.43 -26.42 9.79
C PHE A 210 -9.41 -26.21 8.63
N GLY A 211 -8.99 -25.45 7.64
CA GLY A 211 -9.69 -25.28 6.37
C GLY A 211 -9.09 -26.15 5.28
N GLU A 212 -9.16 -25.63 4.05
CA GLU A 212 -8.66 -26.35 2.88
C GLU A 212 -7.14 -26.57 2.94
N LYS A 213 -6.72 -27.73 2.45
CA LYS A 213 -5.32 -28.11 2.35
C LYS A 213 -4.92 -28.21 0.88
N PHE A 214 -3.82 -27.55 0.55
CA PHE A 214 -3.26 -27.49 -0.78
C PHE A 214 -1.87 -28.13 -0.78
N GLY A 215 -1.60 -28.92 -1.81
CA GLY A 215 -0.31 -29.60 -1.94
C GLY A 215 0.87 -28.63 -2.19
N PRO A 216 2.10 -29.14 -2.15
CA PRO A 216 3.31 -28.39 -2.50
C PRO A 216 3.19 -27.65 -3.84
N LEU A 217 3.62 -26.39 -3.89
CA LEU A 217 3.78 -25.63 -5.13
C LEU A 217 5.21 -25.79 -5.66
N HIS A 218 5.38 -26.43 -6.81
CA HIS A 218 6.69 -26.46 -7.47
C HIS A 218 7.05 -25.05 -8.00
N PRO A 219 8.29 -24.55 -7.83
CA PRO A 219 8.69 -23.21 -8.27
C PRO A 219 8.40 -22.88 -9.74
N ASP A 220 8.46 -23.85 -10.66
CA ASP A 220 8.15 -23.63 -12.08
C ASP A 220 6.75 -23.06 -12.31
N ARG A 221 5.80 -23.33 -11.40
CA ARG A 221 4.44 -22.77 -11.49
C ARG A 221 4.39 -21.26 -11.23
N LEU A 222 5.44 -20.68 -10.62
CA LEU A 222 5.59 -19.23 -10.48
C LEU A 222 5.79 -18.52 -11.83
N GLU A 223 6.07 -19.25 -12.91
CA GLU A 223 6.15 -18.71 -14.27
C GLU A 223 4.89 -17.99 -14.73
N VAL A 224 3.75 -18.22 -14.06
CA VAL A 224 2.52 -17.45 -14.22
C VAL A 224 2.74 -15.94 -14.06
N PHE A 225 3.71 -15.52 -13.23
CA PHE A 225 4.02 -14.11 -12.97
C PHE A 225 4.89 -13.47 -14.05
N SER A 226 5.30 -14.22 -15.07
CA SER A 226 6.14 -13.71 -16.15
C SER A 226 5.52 -12.57 -16.94
N THR A 227 4.20 -12.44 -16.98
CA THR A 227 3.49 -11.34 -17.63
C THR A 227 3.34 -10.10 -16.75
N LEU A 228 3.65 -10.23 -15.46
CA LEU A 228 3.42 -9.19 -14.47
C LEU A 228 4.42 -8.04 -14.65
N LYS A 229 3.90 -6.81 -14.67
CA LYS A 229 4.67 -5.57 -14.83
C LYS A 229 4.60 -4.66 -13.61
N GLU A 230 3.53 -4.73 -12.83
CA GLU A 230 3.36 -3.90 -11.64
C GLU A 230 2.77 -4.70 -10.49
N ILE A 231 3.33 -4.53 -9.30
CA ILE A 231 2.73 -4.92 -8.02
C ILE A 231 2.45 -3.64 -7.26
N THR A 232 1.19 -3.40 -6.91
CA THR A 232 0.78 -2.14 -6.24
C THR A 232 1.20 -2.09 -4.76
N GLY A 233 1.21 -3.24 -4.07
CA GLY A 233 1.66 -3.38 -2.69
C GLY A 233 3.13 -3.77 -2.60
N TYR A 234 3.41 -4.92 -1.98
CA TYR A 234 4.77 -5.43 -1.77
C TYR A 234 5.00 -6.82 -2.38
N LEU A 235 6.28 -7.18 -2.54
CA LEU A 235 6.74 -8.53 -2.87
C LEU A 235 7.53 -9.11 -1.69
N ASN A 236 7.04 -10.20 -1.12
CA ASN A 236 7.62 -10.91 0.01
C ASN A 236 7.95 -12.36 -0.37
N ILE A 237 9.21 -12.77 -0.19
CA ILE A 237 9.70 -14.11 -0.50
C ILE A 237 10.51 -14.63 0.67
N GLN A 238 9.98 -15.65 1.33
CA GLN A 238 10.55 -16.31 2.51
C GLN A 238 10.36 -17.82 2.39
N ALA A 239 10.96 -18.40 1.35
CA ALA A 239 10.80 -19.80 1.02
C ALA A 239 12.11 -20.41 0.52
N THR A 240 12.31 -21.69 0.83
CA THR A 240 13.46 -22.47 0.40
C THR A 240 13.03 -23.62 -0.52
N HIS A 241 13.68 -23.77 -1.66
CA HIS A 241 13.49 -24.92 -2.53
C HIS A 241 14.71 -25.13 -3.43
N LYS A 242 15.11 -26.39 -3.67
CA LYS A 242 16.29 -26.70 -4.48
C LYS A 242 16.27 -26.13 -5.90
N ASP A 243 15.07 -25.91 -6.45
CA ASP A 243 14.85 -25.38 -7.80
C ASP A 243 14.51 -23.86 -7.80
N LEU A 244 14.34 -23.24 -6.63
CA LEU A 244 14.15 -21.80 -6.50
C LEU A 244 15.51 -21.11 -6.42
N ARG A 245 16.12 -20.86 -7.59
CA ARG A 245 17.48 -20.30 -7.74
C ARG A 245 17.51 -18.81 -8.11
N ASN A 246 16.45 -18.29 -8.71
CA ASN A 246 16.31 -16.87 -9.06
C ASN A 246 14.83 -16.47 -9.12
N LEU A 247 14.56 -15.17 -9.35
CA LEU A 247 13.22 -14.61 -9.50
C LEU A 247 12.93 -14.19 -10.95
N SER A 248 13.48 -14.90 -11.94
CA SER A 248 13.17 -14.66 -13.35
C SER A 248 11.70 -14.89 -13.71
N TYR A 249 10.92 -15.49 -12.80
CA TYR A 249 9.45 -15.48 -12.82
C TYR A 249 8.88 -14.06 -12.87
N PHE A 250 9.59 -13.07 -12.32
CA PHE A 250 9.23 -11.64 -12.31
C PHE A 250 10.10 -10.82 -13.28
N ARG A 251 10.67 -11.43 -14.32
CA ARG A 251 11.60 -10.77 -15.26
C ARG A 251 11.03 -9.54 -15.98
N ASN A 252 9.71 -9.40 -16.04
CA ASN A 252 9.01 -8.27 -16.66
C ASN A 252 8.43 -7.29 -15.62
N LEU A 253 8.61 -7.53 -14.32
CA LEU A 253 8.18 -6.64 -13.26
C LEU A 253 8.97 -5.34 -13.33
N GLU A 254 8.28 -4.23 -13.55
CA GLU A 254 8.87 -2.90 -13.73
C GLU A 254 8.75 -2.04 -12.47
N VAL A 255 7.64 -2.20 -11.73
CA VAL A 255 7.28 -1.33 -10.61
C VAL A 255 6.79 -2.12 -9.40
N ILE A 256 7.30 -1.77 -8.22
CA ILE A 256 6.72 -2.14 -6.91
C ILE A 256 6.22 -0.86 -6.24
N GLY A 257 4.91 -0.80 -5.99
CA GLY A 257 4.22 0.42 -5.58
C GLY A 257 4.37 0.77 -4.11
N GLY A 258 4.44 -0.21 -3.20
CA GLY A 258 4.55 0.05 -1.77
C GLY A 258 3.33 0.76 -1.16
N ARG A 259 2.14 0.63 -1.77
CA ARG A 259 0.88 1.15 -1.19
C ARG A 259 0.48 0.42 0.10
N ALA A 260 0.94 -0.83 0.21
CA ALA A 260 0.95 -1.64 1.41
C ALA A 260 2.39 -2.12 1.63
N LEU A 261 2.78 -2.30 2.89
CA LEU A 261 4.13 -2.67 3.29
C LEU A 261 4.08 -3.92 4.18
N TYR A 262 4.95 -4.89 3.90
CA TYR A 262 5.15 -6.05 4.74
C TYR A 262 5.72 -5.61 6.09
N GLU A 263 5.14 -6.11 7.18
CA GLU A 263 5.43 -5.69 8.55
C GLU A 263 5.49 -4.15 8.70
N TYR A 264 4.59 -3.45 7.99
CA TYR A 264 4.46 -2.00 7.98
C TYR A 264 5.69 -1.22 7.49
N SER A 265 6.71 -1.89 6.93
CA SER A 265 7.98 -1.25 6.61
C SER A 265 8.51 -1.55 5.21
N SER A 266 8.32 -2.77 4.69
CA SER A 266 9.07 -3.25 3.52
C SER A 266 8.19 -3.43 2.29
N SER A 267 8.65 -2.97 1.13
CA SER A 267 7.98 -3.21 -0.17
C SER A 267 8.62 -4.31 -1.00
N LEU A 268 9.90 -4.59 -0.75
CA LEU A 268 10.60 -5.76 -1.26
C LEU A 268 11.27 -6.45 -0.09
N TYR A 269 10.81 -7.66 0.25
CA TYR A 269 11.29 -8.43 1.39
C TYR A 269 11.71 -9.82 0.92
N ILE A 270 13.02 -10.11 0.92
CA ILE A 270 13.58 -11.38 0.46
C ILE A 270 14.49 -11.92 1.55
N VAL A 271 14.00 -12.89 2.32
CA VAL A 271 14.70 -13.34 3.53
C VAL A 271 14.77 -14.87 3.60
N LYS A 272 15.95 -15.39 3.97
CA LYS A 272 16.19 -16.84 4.18
C LYS A 272 15.78 -17.71 2.99
N THR A 273 16.16 -17.32 1.77
CA THR A 273 15.85 -18.06 0.54
C THR A 273 17.04 -18.89 0.03
N THR A 274 16.77 -19.76 -0.96
CA THR A 274 17.79 -20.52 -1.72
C THR A 274 18.29 -19.81 -2.98
N LEU A 275 17.92 -18.54 -3.17
CA LEU A 275 18.26 -17.77 -4.36
C LEU A 275 19.78 -17.59 -4.49
N GLU A 276 20.26 -17.65 -5.73
CA GLU A 276 21.64 -17.38 -6.12
C GLU A 276 21.77 -16.01 -6.80
N THR A 277 20.72 -15.57 -7.49
CA THR A 277 20.61 -14.24 -8.14
C THR A 277 19.17 -13.74 -8.05
N LEU A 278 18.95 -12.43 -8.23
CA LEU A 278 17.59 -11.88 -8.19
C LEU A 278 16.86 -12.07 -9.51
N GLY A 279 17.46 -11.75 -10.66
CA GLY A 279 16.82 -11.91 -11.98
C GLY A 279 15.68 -10.92 -12.28
N LEU A 280 15.56 -9.83 -11.51
CA LEU A 280 14.53 -8.79 -11.66
C LEU A 280 14.88 -7.76 -12.73
N ARG A 281 15.28 -8.21 -13.93
CA ARG A 281 15.91 -7.38 -14.97
C ARG A 281 15.13 -6.16 -15.45
N SER A 282 13.80 -6.17 -15.32
CA SER A 282 12.95 -5.05 -15.76
C SER A 282 12.62 -4.08 -14.63
N LEU A 283 13.02 -4.37 -13.38
CA LEU A 283 12.66 -3.57 -12.22
C LEU A 283 13.36 -2.21 -12.28
N LYS A 284 12.56 -1.16 -12.43
CA LYS A 284 13.02 0.21 -12.59
C LYS A 284 12.64 1.10 -11.42
N ARG A 285 11.57 0.76 -10.69
CA ARG A 285 11.01 1.65 -9.67
C ARG A 285 10.45 0.91 -8.47
N ILE A 286 10.83 1.38 -7.28
CA ILE A 286 10.19 1.07 -6.01
C ILE A 286 9.75 2.40 -5.41
N ASN A 287 8.44 2.65 -5.36
CA ASN A 287 7.91 3.96 -5.02
C ASN A 287 8.03 4.26 -3.51
N MET A 288 7.70 3.29 -2.66
CA MET A 288 7.62 3.46 -1.20
C MET A 288 8.02 2.15 -0.50
N GLY A 289 8.49 2.25 0.75
CA GLY A 289 8.92 1.11 1.56
C GLY A 289 10.42 0.81 1.50
N THR A 290 10.87 0.09 2.54
CA THR A 290 12.23 -0.44 2.69
C THR A 290 12.46 -1.62 1.75
N VAL A 291 13.68 -1.75 1.24
CA VAL A 291 14.16 -2.97 0.57
C VAL A 291 14.97 -3.76 1.58
N ALA A 292 14.50 -4.96 1.91
CA ALA A 292 15.15 -5.87 2.85
C ALA A 292 15.52 -7.18 2.15
N ILE A 293 16.81 -7.45 2.02
CA ILE A 293 17.35 -8.68 1.44
C ILE A 293 18.37 -9.26 2.41
N LEU A 294 17.91 -10.22 3.23
CA LEU A 294 18.62 -10.65 4.43
C LEU A 294 18.79 -12.17 4.48
N GLU A 295 19.94 -12.63 4.98
CA GLU A 295 20.17 -14.05 5.29
C GLU A 295 20.05 -15.02 4.08
N ASN A 296 20.30 -14.53 2.86
CA ASN A 296 20.28 -15.37 1.65
C ASN A 296 21.70 -15.87 1.35
N LYS A 297 22.10 -16.98 1.99
CA LYS A 297 23.50 -17.48 2.01
C LYS A 297 24.15 -17.67 0.64
N ASN A 298 23.35 -17.99 -0.39
CA ASN A 298 23.84 -18.25 -1.75
C ASN A 298 23.67 -17.07 -2.70
N LEU A 299 22.96 -16.02 -2.27
CA LEU A 299 22.57 -14.89 -3.11
C LEU A 299 23.75 -13.97 -3.37
N CYS A 300 24.05 -13.77 -4.64
CA CYS A 300 25.08 -12.88 -5.14
C CYS A 300 24.48 -11.64 -5.80
N LEU A 301 25.35 -10.66 -6.07
CA LEU A 301 25.08 -9.46 -6.90
C LEU A 301 24.12 -8.43 -6.30
N ALA A 302 23.30 -8.78 -5.31
CA ALA A 302 22.35 -7.85 -4.68
C ALA A 302 23.02 -6.60 -4.08
N ASP A 303 24.21 -6.74 -3.49
CA ASP A 303 24.99 -5.62 -2.94
C ASP A 303 25.60 -4.70 -4.02
N GLY A 304 25.81 -5.24 -5.23
CA GLY A 304 26.37 -4.49 -6.36
C GLY A 304 25.34 -3.67 -7.14
N VAL A 305 24.04 -3.90 -6.91
CA VAL A 305 22.96 -3.15 -7.56
C VAL A 305 22.90 -1.73 -7.00
N ASN A 306 22.89 -0.74 -7.89
CA ASN A 306 22.71 0.66 -7.51
C ASN A 306 21.23 0.96 -7.17
N TRP A 307 20.82 0.58 -5.97
CA TRP A 307 19.46 0.74 -5.45
C TRP A 307 18.98 2.21 -5.38
N ARG A 308 19.89 3.19 -5.48
CA ARG A 308 19.51 4.61 -5.54
C ARG A 308 18.78 4.97 -6.82
N LEU A 309 19.04 4.27 -7.92
CA LEU A 309 18.38 4.49 -9.21
C LEU A 309 16.95 3.93 -9.24
N ILE A 310 16.65 2.97 -8.37
CA ILE A 310 15.39 2.22 -8.38
C ILE A 310 14.44 2.75 -7.30
N ARG A 311 14.96 3.13 -6.13
CA ARG A 311 14.15 3.64 -5.01
C ARG A 311 13.84 5.11 -5.19
N LYS A 312 12.55 5.45 -5.20
CA LYS A 312 12.08 6.84 -5.36
C LYS A 312 12.29 7.69 -4.10
N SER A 313 11.96 7.15 -2.92
CA SER A 313 12.21 7.81 -1.63
C SER A 313 13.53 7.33 -1.02
N HIS A 314 14.37 8.28 -0.60
CA HIS A 314 15.63 8.02 0.09
C HIS A 314 15.50 7.93 1.62
N GLU A 315 14.32 8.27 2.17
CA GLU A 315 14.03 8.15 3.61
C GLU A 315 13.85 6.68 4.04
N HIS A 316 13.44 5.81 3.11
CA HIS A 316 13.34 4.38 3.39
C HIS A 316 14.72 3.73 3.42
N HIS A 317 14.92 2.81 4.37
CA HIS A 317 16.19 2.13 4.54
C HIS A 317 16.44 1.11 3.42
N LEU A 318 17.71 0.77 3.23
CA LEU A 318 18.15 -0.37 2.44
C LEU A 318 18.83 -1.31 3.41
N MET A 319 18.31 -2.53 3.55
CA MET A 319 18.82 -3.53 4.48
C MET A 319 19.33 -4.73 3.67
N LEU A 320 20.64 -4.75 3.43
CA LEU A 320 21.34 -5.87 2.79
C LEU A 320 22.33 -6.41 3.80
N ALA A 321 22.12 -7.65 4.28
CA ALA A 321 23.00 -8.24 5.27
C ALA A 321 22.95 -9.76 5.23
N ASN A 322 24.08 -10.39 5.58
CA ASN A 322 24.19 -11.84 5.71
C ASN A 322 23.83 -12.62 4.43
N ASN A 323 24.09 -12.01 3.26
CA ASN A 323 24.03 -12.65 1.94
C ASN A 323 25.41 -13.25 1.58
N SER A 324 25.57 -13.78 0.36
CA SER A 324 26.81 -14.47 -0.03
C SER A 324 28.01 -13.53 -0.10
N ASP A 325 29.19 -14.03 0.28
CA ASP A 325 30.44 -13.27 0.21
C ASP A 325 30.85 -13.00 -1.26
N PRO A 326 31.25 -11.76 -1.63
CA PRO A 326 31.63 -11.42 -3.00
C PRO A 326 32.71 -12.31 -3.62
N ARG A 327 33.69 -12.78 -2.83
CA ARG A 327 34.76 -13.66 -3.36
C ARG A 327 34.21 -15.05 -3.69
N SER A 328 33.25 -15.53 -2.90
CA SER A 328 32.54 -16.79 -3.20
C SER A 328 31.70 -16.65 -4.47
N CYS A 329 31.08 -15.49 -4.68
CA CYS A 329 30.33 -15.20 -5.91
C CYS A 329 31.24 -15.20 -7.15
N GLU A 330 32.39 -14.54 -7.08
CA GLU A 330 33.39 -14.54 -8.15
C GLU A 330 33.91 -15.95 -8.46
N ALA A 331 34.22 -16.75 -7.43
CA ALA A 331 34.65 -18.14 -7.59
C ALA A 331 33.59 -19.04 -8.26
N ARG A 332 32.30 -18.70 -8.09
CA ARG A 332 31.18 -19.36 -8.77
C ARG A 332 30.85 -18.78 -10.15
N GLY A 333 31.59 -17.77 -10.61
CA GLY A 333 31.31 -17.06 -11.86
C GLY A 333 30.03 -16.23 -11.84
N LEU A 334 29.47 -15.95 -10.65
CA LEU A 334 28.30 -15.10 -10.47
C LEU A 334 28.74 -13.64 -10.38
N VAL A 335 29.14 -13.10 -11.52
CA VAL A 335 29.60 -11.72 -11.71
C VAL A 335 28.76 -11.02 -12.76
N CYS A 336 28.73 -9.68 -12.72
CA CYS A 336 28.09 -8.92 -13.79
C CYS A 336 28.83 -9.07 -15.11
N ASP A 337 28.07 -9.01 -16.20
CA ASP A 337 28.64 -9.00 -17.54
C ASP A 337 29.51 -7.75 -17.76
N GLN A 338 30.55 -7.87 -18.59
CA GLN A 338 31.46 -6.77 -18.91
C GLN A 338 30.77 -5.62 -19.65
N GLN A 339 29.60 -5.86 -20.24
CA GLN A 339 28.77 -4.83 -20.87
C GLN A 339 27.84 -4.11 -19.88
N CYS A 340 27.79 -4.54 -18.61
CA CYS A 340 27.08 -3.82 -17.57
C CYS A 340 27.89 -2.60 -17.12
N SER A 341 27.20 -1.52 -16.80
CA SER A 341 27.83 -0.37 -16.18
C SER A 341 28.19 -0.66 -14.72
N LYS A 342 28.73 0.36 -14.03
CA LYS A 342 28.99 0.32 -12.58
C LYS A 342 27.72 0.32 -11.72
N ASP A 343 26.53 0.43 -12.33
CA ASP A 343 25.25 0.40 -11.63
C ASP A 343 24.84 -1.03 -11.20
N GLY A 344 25.59 -2.05 -11.62
CA GLY A 344 25.37 -3.44 -11.24
C GLY A 344 24.40 -4.19 -12.15
N CYS A 345 24.00 -5.38 -11.71
CA CYS A 345 23.21 -6.32 -12.49
C CYS A 345 22.35 -7.22 -11.59
N TRP A 346 21.30 -7.78 -12.17
CA TRP A 346 20.37 -8.67 -11.49
C TRP A 346 20.79 -10.15 -11.51
N GLY A 347 21.82 -10.47 -12.30
CA GLY A 347 22.30 -11.82 -12.59
C GLY A 347 23.46 -11.76 -13.60
N PRO A 348 24.06 -12.91 -13.94
CA PRO A 348 25.05 -12.99 -15.01
C PRO A 348 24.41 -12.77 -16.38
N GLY A 349 25.19 -12.27 -17.35
CA GLY A 349 24.77 -12.08 -18.73
C GLY A 349 24.42 -10.63 -19.10
N PRO A 350 24.55 -10.26 -20.39
CA PRO A 350 24.39 -8.89 -20.87
C PRO A 350 22.94 -8.39 -20.82
N GLU A 351 21.97 -9.27 -20.58
CA GLU A 351 20.55 -8.95 -20.43
C GLU A 351 20.10 -8.66 -18.99
N GLN A 352 21.00 -8.85 -18.02
CA GLN A 352 20.73 -8.65 -16.60
C GLN A 352 21.28 -7.32 -16.06
N CYS A 353 21.95 -6.53 -16.89
CA CYS A 353 22.51 -5.24 -16.48
C CYS A 353 21.41 -4.27 -16.05
N LEU A 354 21.64 -3.55 -14.94
CA LEU A 354 20.75 -2.46 -14.54
C LEU A 354 20.79 -1.33 -15.57
N SER A 355 21.99 -0.99 -16.04
CA SER A 355 22.23 -0.10 -17.17
C SER A 355 23.43 -0.61 -17.99
N CYS A 356 23.41 -0.38 -19.31
CA CYS A 356 24.50 -0.80 -20.19
C CYS A 356 25.67 0.20 -20.12
N ALA A 357 26.90 -0.30 -20.16
CA ALA A 357 28.10 0.54 -20.21
C ALA A 357 28.21 1.30 -21.55
N ASN A 358 27.75 0.69 -22.64
CA ASN A 358 27.84 1.24 -24.00
C ASN A 358 26.45 1.34 -24.65
N PHE A 359 26.03 0.33 -25.40
CA PHE A 359 24.79 0.34 -26.16
C PHE A 359 23.80 -0.69 -25.65
N ARG A 360 22.50 -0.44 -25.88
CA ARG A 360 21.41 -1.36 -25.54
C ARG A 360 20.60 -1.68 -26.80
N LEU A 361 20.50 -2.97 -27.15
CA LEU A 361 19.60 -3.45 -28.18
C LEU A 361 18.51 -4.31 -27.55
N GLY A 362 17.27 -3.80 -27.54
CA GLY A 362 16.18 -4.45 -26.82
C GLY A 362 16.50 -4.55 -25.33
N ASN A 363 16.75 -5.76 -24.84
CA ASN A 363 17.13 -6.04 -23.45
C ASN A 363 18.60 -6.42 -23.27
N THR A 364 19.41 -6.45 -24.32
CA THR A 364 20.80 -6.92 -24.27
C THR A 364 21.77 -5.75 -24.41
N CYS A 365 22.77 -5.70 -23.53
CA CYS A 365 23.87 -4.74 -23.62
C CYS A 365 24.93 -5.20 -24.62
N LEU A 366 25.40 -4.28 -25.45
CA LEU A 366 26.37 -4.53 -26.51
C LEU A 366 27.55 -3.58 -26.40
N GLN A 367 28.74 -4.06 -26.77
CA GLN A 367 29.96 -3.24 -26.80
C GLN A 367 29.92 -2.20 -27.92
N ASN A 368 29.43 -2.57 -29.10
CA ASN A 368 29.27 -1.68 -30.24
C ASN A 368 28.01 -2.05 -31.05
N CYS A 369 27.47 -1.11 -31.83
CA CYS A 369 26.28 -1.35 -32.66
C CYS A 369 26.56 -2.16 -33.94
N THR A 370 27.84 -2.48 -34.22
CA THR A 370 28.26 -3.26 -35.39
C THR A 370 28.36 -4.77 -35.13
N VAL A 371 28.16 -5.24 -33.88
CA VAL A 371 28.23 -6.66 -33.50
C VAL A 371 26.99 -7.46 -33.94
N LEU A 372 26.37 -7.17 -35.09
CA LEU A 372 25.41 -8.09 -35.69
C LEU A 372 25.74 -8.37 -37.16
N PRO A 373 25.77 -9.65 -37.56
CA PRO A 373 25.65 -10.04 -38.95
C PRO A 373 24.19 -9.77 -39.37
N GLY A 374 24.01 -8.75 -40.20
CA GLY A 374 22.82 -8.50 -41.00
C GLY A 374 23.26 -8.26 -42.42
#